data_AF-A0A4S8KIT3-F1
#
_entry.id   AF-A0A4S8KIT3-F1
#
_cell.length_a   1.000
_cell.length_b   1.000
_cell.length_c   1.000
_cell.angle_alpha   90.00
_cell.angle_beta   90.00
_cell.angle_gamma   90.00
#
_symmetry.space_group_name_H-M   'P 1'
#
loop_
_entity.id
_entity.type
_entity.pdbx_description
1 polymer ?
#
loop_
_entity_poly.entity_id
_entity_poly.type
_entity_poly.pdbx_seq_one_letter_code
_entity_poly.pdbx_strand_id
1 'polypeptide(L)'
;MNAIRKVNIRSNAIIKKANSDSFGLNHLRSLIVGSTMLDTLCFTGNEYKHIPLITILNLLASLQTYSDRRITDTQRNQIRFLSLREISCFEDCSNISPMGLACLEVLHIYWQRWSDRVRSDMGRHPSKTTCEVLGKMIKAARYTLQSLKIDFSGKTKILTNFDIWMLVGDEGDAGAWKKLRKLRVTISIDCGSLFHDIVGTLEAIADIFPNLETLELMIDAPTYYDTTKYTPRILSPLSKLKSLHCLKLALDFERGTNDEHNRNIDLKLYNRCLHRRYAATQAIVNVCPLTRCYWKNHFRDGILKENNKFYRFVVGNESGAGKPDDFDSSQKAGNRVVKTKMLWWMEQRRKCELGDDLPCEVVGSDEEEYMTSDSDE
;
A
#
# COMPACT_ATOMS: atom_id res chain seq x y z
N MET A 1 7.17 0.66 36.42
CA MET A 1 6.07 1.14 35.53
C MET A 1 6.21 0.42 34.20
N ASN A 2 5.17 -0.27 33.73
CA ASN A 2 5.20 -0.90 32.41
C ASN A 2 5.09 0.19 31.34
N ALA A 3 6.12 0.32 30.50
CA ALA A 3 6.16 1.24 29.38
C ALA A 3 5.22 0.74 28.26
N ILE A 4 3.95 1.10 28.33
CA ILE A 4 2.97 0.72 27.31
C ILE A 4 3.19 1.58 26.08
N ARG A 5 3.73 0.98 25.01
CA ARG A 5 3.98 1.63 23.70
C ARG A 5 2.87 1.45 22.68
N LYS A 6 2.10 0.36 22.81
CA LYS A 6 1.07 -0.04 21.83
C LYS A 6 -0.20 -0.48 22.53
N VAL A 7 -1.34 0.00 22.03
CA VAL A 7 -2.66 -0.41 22.50
C VAL A 7 -3.49 -0.91 21.32
N ASN A 8 -3.99 -2.14 21.45
CA ASN A 8 -4.87 -2.78 20.48
C ASN A 8 -6.29 -2.85 21.05
N ILE A 9 -7.24 -2.19 20.40
CA ILE A 9 -8.63 -2.11 20.82
C ILE A 9 -9.48 -2.94 19.85
N ARG A 10 -10.13 -3.96 20.39
CA ARG A 10 -11.08 -4.80 19.65
C ARG A 10 -12.50 -4.38 19.99
N SER A 11 -13.42 -4.49 19.04
CA SER A 11 -14.83 -4.08 19.26
C SER A 11 -15.50 -4.78 20.44
N ASN A 12 -15.10 -6.00 20.79
CA ASN A 12 -15.59 -6.72 21.96
C ASN A 12 -15.10 -6.16 23.31
N ALA A 13 -14.06 -5.33 23.32
CA ALA A 13 -13.51 -4.72 24.54
C ALA A 13 -14.24 -3.43 24.95
N ILE A 14 -14.95 -2.76 24.01
CA ILE A 14 -15.64 -1.48 24.25
C ILE A 14 -17.05 -1.69 24.88
N ILE A 15 -17.41 -2.92 25.25
CA ILE A 15 -18.77 -3.26 25.70
C ILE A 15 -19.08 -2.65 27.08
N LYS A 16 -20.05 -1.73 27.16
CA LYS A 16 -20.89 -1.56 28.36
C LYS A 16 -21.74 -2.83 28.53
N LYS A 17 -21.29 -3.76 29.38
CA LYS A 17 -22.17 -4.81 29.94
C LYS A 17 -22.65 -4.25 31.27
N ALA A 18 -23.93 -4.42 31.57
CA ALA A 18 -24.56 -3.83 32.76
C ALA A 18 -23.89 -4.21 34.09
N ASN A 19 -23.02 -5.23 34.13
CA ASN A 19 -22.33 -5.73 35.33
C ASN A 19 -20.88 -6.19 35.08
N SER A 20 -20.10 -5.52 34.22
CA SER A 20 -18.65 -5.78 34.15
C SER A 20 -17.88 -4.49 33.86
N ASP A 21 -16.78 -4.27 34.56
CA ASP A 21 -15.88 -3.13 34.33
C ASP A 21 -15.44 -3.10 32.86
N SER A 22 -16.08 -2.22 32.11
CA SER A 22 -15.79 -2.04 30.69
C SER A 22 -14.54 -1.18 30.56
N PHE A 23 -13.61 -1.60 29.69
CA PHE A 23 -12.54 -0.72 29.25
C PHE A 23 -13.14 0.37 28.35
N GLY A 24 -13.73 1.37 28.99
CA GLY A 24 -14.40 2.49 28.33
C GLY A 24 -13.41 3.46 27.68
N LEU A 25 -13.89 4.29 26.76
CA LEU A 25 -13.10 5.34 26.11
C LEU A 25 -12.42 6.28 27.11
N ASN A 26 -13.03 6.48 28.29
CA ASN A 26 -12.44 7.26 29.37
C ASN A 26 -11.21 6.56 29.98
N HIS A 27 -11.25 5.24 30.16
CA HIS A 27 -10.09 4.45 30.61
C HIS A 27 -8.96 4.50 29.57
N LEU A 28 -9.31 4.36 28.29
CA LEU A 28 -8.35 4.51 27.20
C LEU A 28 -7.74 5.91 27.16
N ARG A 29 -8.56 6.95 27.32
CA ARG A 29 -8.09 8.34 27.39
C ARG A 29 -7.14 8.53 28.57
N SER A 30 -7.50 8.07 29.77
CA SER A 30 -6.65 8.14 30.96
C SER A 30 -5.35 7.38 30.77
N LEU A 31 -5.38 6.23 30.10
CA LEU A 31 -4.19 5.45 29.76
C LEU A 31 -3.27 6.22 28.80
N ILE A 32 -3.83 6.85 27.77
CA ILE A 32 -3.07 7.64 26.80
C ILE A 32 -2.45 8.86 27.45
N VAL A 33 -3.22 9.62 28.23
CA VAL A 33 -2.74 10.82 28.94
C VAL A 33 -1.70 10.45 30.01
N GLY A 34 -1.88 9.31 30.68
CA GLY A 34 -0.96 8.84 31.72
C GLY A 34 0.29 8.14 31.21
N SER A 35 0.39 7.83 29.91
CA SER A 35 1.55 7.16 29.32
C SER A 35 2.45 8.17 28.60
N THR A 36 3.76 8.08 28.83
CA THR A 36 4.76 8.91 28.14
C THR A 36 5.41 8.21 26.95
N MET A 37 5.09 6.93 26.71
CA MET A 37 5.68 6.11 25.65
C MET A 37 4.65 5.57 24.66
N LEU A 38 3.36 5.83 24.87
CA LEU A 38 2.32 5.30 23.99
C LEU A 38 2.29 6.11 22.69
N ASP A 39 2.67 5.47 21.59
CA ASP A 39 2.72 6.09 20.26
C ASP A 39 1.85 5.37 19.22
N THR A 40 1.34 4.18 19.57
CA THR A 40 0.67 3.28 18.63
C THR A 40 -0.73 2.92 19.11
N LEU A 41 -1.73 3.25 18.28
CA LEU A 41 -3.12 2.83 18.46
C LEU A 41 -3.60 1.98 17.29
N CYS A 42 -4.14 0.80 17.60
CA CYS A 42 -4.78 -0.06 16.62
C CYS A 42 -6.22 -0.33 17.00
N PHE A 43 -7.15 -0.02 16.11
CA PHE A 43 -8.57 -0.33 16.26
C PHE A 43 -8.95 -1.44 15.30
N THR A 44 -9.61 -2.48 15.81
CA THR A 44 -10.06 -3.63 15.03
C THR A 44 -11.52 -3.93 15.36
N GLY A 45 -12.39 -3.62 14.41
CA GLY A 45 -13.77 -4.08 14.41
C GLY A 45 -13.87 -5.57 14.09
N ASN A 46 -15.09 -6.10 14.15
CA ASN A 46 -15.43 -7.41 13.60
C ASN A 46 -16.75 -7.31 12.81
N GLU A 47 -17.09 -8.38 12.08
CA GLU A 47 -18.24 -8.44 11.17
C GLU A 47 -19.60 -8.10 11.84
N TYR A 48 -19.70 -8.27 13.16
CA TYR A 48 -20.94 -8.07 13.91
C TYR A 48 -20.94 -6.80 14.76
N LYS A 49 -19.76 -6.24 15.03
CA LYS A 49 -19.54 -5.10 15.92
C LYS A 49 -18.41 -4.25 15.37
N HIS A 50 -18.80 -3.17 14.72
CA HIS A 50 -17.88 -2.13 14.28
C HIS A 50 -17.60 -1.15 15.41
N ILE A 51 -16.41 -0.55 15.37
CA ILE A 51 -16.09 0.62 16.18
C ILE A 51 -16.47 1.84 15.32
N PRO A 52 -17.37 2.74 15.77
CA PRO A 52 -17.72 3.92 14.98
C PRO A 52 -16.50 4.84 14.82
N LEU A 53 -16.24 5.30 13.60
CA LEU A 53 -15.12 6.21 13.32
C LEU A 53 -15.20 7.50 14.16
N ILE A 54 -16.41 8.07 14.30
CA ILE A 54 -16.68 9.26 15.14
C ILE A 54 -16.15 9.10 16.56
N THR A 55 -16.23 7.90 17.12
CA THR A 55 -15.73 7.60 18.46
C THR A 55 -14.21 7.73 18.53
N ILE A 56 -13.51 7.24 17.50
CA ILE A 56 -12.05 7.29 17.41
C ILE A 56 -11.59 8.74 17.20
N LEU A 57 -12.24 9.46 16.28
CA LEU A 57 -11.88 10.85 16.00
C LEU A 57 -12.13 11.76 17.21
N ASN A 58 -13.24 11.58 17.93
CA ASN A 58 -13.52 12.32 19.16
C ASN A 58 -12.51 12.01 20.26
N LEU A 59 -12.07 10.74 20.39
CA LEU A 59 -10.99 10.39 21.31
C LEU A 59 -9.73 11.17 20.96
N LEU A 60 -9.27 11.10 19.72
CA LEU A 60 -8.04 11.77 19.27
C LEU A 60 -8.12 13.29 19.41
N ALA A 61 -9.26 13.90 19.07
CA ALA A 61 -9.50 15.33 19.29
C ALA A 61 -9.44 15.70 20.80
N SER A 62 -9.99 14.84 21.67
CA SER A 62 -9.97 15.07 23.13
C SER A 62 -8.58 14.97 23.78
N LEU A 63 -7.61 14.39 23.08
CA LEU A 63 -6.20 14.34 23.51
C LEU A 63 -5.51 15.69 23.27
N GLN A 64 -5.94 16.44 22.25
CA GLN A 64 -5.37 17.76 21.93
C GLN A 64 -5.87 18.88 22.84
N THR A 65 -7.09 18.78 23.37
CA THR A 65 -7.60 19.79 24.31
C THR A 65 -6.91 19.75 25.68
N TYR A 66 -6.15 18.69 25.98
CA TYR A 66 -5.35 18.59 27.21
C TYR A 66 -4.00 19.31 27.11
N SER A 67 -3.51 19.62 25.90
CA SER A 67 -2.20 20.28 25.70
C SER A 67 -2.14 21.77 26.06
N ASP A 68 -3.28 22.42 26.37
CA ASP A 68 -3.29 23.83 26.79
C ASP A 68 -3.02 24.05 28.29
N ARG A 69 -2.97 22.99 29.11
CA ARG A 69 -2.67 23.09 30.55
C ARG A 69 -1.33 22.46 30.88
N ARG A 70 -0.27 23.27 30.81
CA ARG A 70 1.05 23.03 31.46
C ARG A 70 1.77 21.72 31.07
N ILE A 71 1.64 21.31 29.82
CA ILE A 71 2.38 20.17 29.27
C ILE A 71 3.51 20.71 28.40
N THR A 72 4.76 20.34 28.68
CA THR A 72 5.92 20.65 27.83
C THR A 72 5.69 20.09 26.41
N ASP A 73 6.25 20.73 25.37
CA ASP A 73 6.05 20.36 23.96
C ASP A 73 6.19 18.86 23.65
N THR A 74 6.94 18.13 24.47
CA THR A 74 7.14 16.68 24.45
C THR A 74 5.91 15.79 24.76
N GLN A 75 4.80 16.31 25.27
CA GLN A 75 3.56 15.50 25.47
C GLN A 75 2.36 15.95 24.63
N ARG A 76 2.58 16.80 23.61
CA ARG A 76 1.59 17.05 22.56
C ARG A 76 1.37 15.76 21.76
N ASN A 77 0.17 15.20 21.87
CA ASN A 77 -0.37 14.06 21.12
C ASN A 77 0.69 13.04 20.65
N GLN A 78 1.11 12.14 21.53
CA GLN A 78 2.21 11.20 21.30
C GLN A 78 1.90 10.13 20.24
N ILE A 79 0.64 10.00 19.82
CA ILE A 79 0.24 8.98 18.85
C ILE A 79 0.79 9.34 17.47
N ARG A 80 1.74 8.52 17.01
CA ARG A 80 2.38 8.62 15.70
C ARG A 80 1.88 7.55 14.74
N PHE A 81 1.41 6.42 15.26
CA PHE A 81 0.89 5.32 14.46
C PHE A 81 -0.58 5.07 14.76
N LEU A 82 -1.41 5.07 13.70
CA LEU A 82 -2.81 4.69 13.75
C LEU A 82 -3.11 3.59 12.73
N SER A 83 -3.65 2.47 13.20
CA SER A 83 -4.21 1.43 12.33
C SER A 83 -5.70 1.25 12.58
N LEU A 84 -6.48 1.32 11.51
CA LEU A 84 -7.94 1.18 11.50
C LEU A 84 -8.31 -0.04 10.68
N ARG A 85 -9.01 -1.01 11.27
CA ARG A 85 -9.47 -2.22 10.59
C ARG A 85 -10.96 -2.44 10.87
N GLU A 86 -11.77 -2.55 9.81
CA GLU A 86 -13.23 -2.78 9.88
C GLU A 86 -14.03 -1.73 10.71
N ILE A 87 -13.81 -0.43 10.47
CA ILE A 87 -14.33 0.70 11.28
C ILE A 87 -15.54 1.40 10.62
N SER A 88 -16.78 1.28 11.11
CA SER A 88 -17.97 1.83 10.41
C SER A 88 -18.15 3.38 10.45
N CYS A 89 -19.10 3.87 9.64
CA CYS A 89 -19.81 5.16 9.78
C CYS A 89 -18.99 6.46 9.53
N PHE A 90 -18.49 6.65 8.29
CA PHE A 90 -17.83 7.90 7.88
C PHE A 90 -18.79 9.08 7.74
N GLU A 91 -20.05 8.85 7.36
CA GLU A 91 -21.02 9.91 7.04
C GLU A 91 -21.31 10.84 8.22
N ASP A 92 -21.28 10.30 9.44
CA ASP A 92 -21.51 11.07 10.68
C ASP A 92 -20.30 11.93 11.08
N CYS A 93 -19.17 11.82 10.37
CA CYS A 93 -17.90 12.48 10.72
C CYS A 93 -17.61 13.74 9.89
N SER A 94 -18.53 14.18 9.01
CA SER A 94 -18.32 15.30 8.08
C SER A 94 -17.92 16.62 8.77
N ASN A 95 -18.41 16.84 10.00
CA ASN A 95 -18.21 18.03 10.81
C ASN A 95 -17.11 17.88 11.88
N ILE A 96 -16.49 16.71 12.00
CA ILE A 96 -15.49 16.48 13.04
C ILE A 96 -14.16 17.06 12.57
N SER A 97 -13.53 17.86 13.44
CA SER A 97 -12.18 18.36 13.22
C SER A 97 -11.17 17.20 13.24
N PRO A 98 -10.43 16.96 12.14
CA PRO A 98 -9.46 15.89 12.09
C PRO A 98 -8.11 16.30 12.71
N MET A 99 -8.04 17.44 13.41
CA MET A 99 -6.80 17.98 14.00
C MET A 99 -6.07 16.96 14.86
N GLY A 100 -6.80 16.06 15.55
CA GLY A 100 -6.26 14.95 16.34
C GLY A 100 -5.32 14.00 15.59
N LEU A 101 -5.28 14.08 14.26
CA LEU A 101 -4.46 13.27 13.36
C LEU A 101 -3.19 13.99 12.88
N ALA A 102 -3.01 15.29 13.19
CA ALA A 102 -1.96 16.11 12.60
C ALA A 102 -0.52 15.67 12.90
N CYS A 103 -0.31 14.88 13.96
CA CYS A 103 1.01 14.38 14.35
C CYS A 103 1.29 12.96 13.85
N LEU A 104 0.37 12.33 13.09
CA LEU A 104 0.55 10.96 12.62
C LEU A 104 1.69 10.85 11.61
N GLU A 105 2.62 9.93 11.88
CA GLU A 105 3.68 9.53 10.96
C GLU A 105 3.26 8.30 10.15
N VAL A 106 2.36 7.46 10.68
CA VAL A 106 1.87 6.25 10.01
C VAL A 106 0.35 6.13 10.15
N LEU A 107 -0.31 5.91 9.01
CA LEU A 107 -1.75 5.69 8.92
C LEU A 107 -2.05 4.47 8.06
N HIS A 108 -2.62 3.44 8.68
CA HIS A 108 -3.07 2.23 7.99
C HIS A 108 -4.59 2.09 8.09
N ILE A 109 -5.25 1.89 6.96
CA ILE A 109 -6.70 1.75 6.86
C ILE A 109 -7.00 0.47 6.10
N TYR A 110 -7.69 -0.46 6.75
CA TYR A 110 -8.06 -1.76 6.21
C TYR A 110 -9.57 -1.92 6.23
N TRP A 111 -10.11 -2.24 5.06
CA TRP A 111 -11.52 -2.51 4.84
C TRP A 111 -11.70 -3.73 3.95
N GLN A 112 -11.93 -4.87 4.58
CA GLN A 112 -12.20 -6.12 3.90
C GLN A 112 -13.60 -6.59 4.30
N ARG A 113 -14.62 -6.14 3.56
CA ARG A 113 -15.98 -6.66 3.73
C ARG A 113 -16.02 -8.10 3.20
N TRP A 114 -15.80 -9.07 4.10
CA TRP A 114 -16.02 -10.48 3.83
C TRP A 114 -17.50 -10.77 4.09
N SER A 115 -18.28 -10.77 3.00
CA SER A 115 -19.47 -11.60 2.76
C SER A 115 -20.57 -10.83 2.02
N ASP A 116 -20.87 -11.34 0.82
CA ASP A 116 -22.09 -11.09 0.06
C ASP A 116 -23.37 -11.62 0.77
N ARG A 117 -23.31 -12.02 2.05
CA ARG A 117 -24.41 -12.72 2.74
C ARG A 117 -25.09 -11.93 3.85
N VAL A 118 -24.57 -10.79 4.29
CA VAL A 118 -25.28 -9.95 5.25
C VAL A 118 -26.14 -8.93 4.52
N ARG A 119 -27.37 -9.38 4.26
CA ARG A 119 -28.64 -8.66 4.11
C ARG A 119 -28.56 -7.18 3.71
N SER A 120 -29.32 -6.90 2.67
CA SER A 120 -29.94 -5.64 2.24
C SER A 120 -30.45 -4.67 3.32
N ASP A 121 -30.41 -5.02 4.61
CA ASP A 121 -31.14 -4.31 5.67
C ASP A 121 -30.22 -3.53 6.64
N MET A 122 -28.90 -3.57 6.49
CA MET A 122 -28.00 -2.56 7.08
C MET A 122 -27.75 -1.43 6.05
N GLY A 123 -28.86 -0.88 5.57
CA GLY A 123 -28.99 0.03 4.44
C GLY A 123 -28.38 1.42 4.64
N ARG A 124 -27.05 1.51 4.68
CA ARG A 124 -26.37 2.72 4.24
C ARG A 124 -25.33 2.35 3.20
N HIS A 125 -25.71 2.55 1.95
CA HIS A 125 -24.76 2.69 0.87
C HIS A 125 -23.93 3.93 1.17
N PRO A 126 -22.62 3.79 1.35
CA PRO A 126 -21.78 4.94 1.66
C PRO A 126 -21.74 5.87 0.45
N SER A 127 -22.00 7.13 0.78
CA SER A 127 -22.15 8.25 -0.12
C SER A 127 -20.82 8.90 -0.50
N LYS A 128 -20.84 9.86 -1.44
CA LYS A 128 -19.73 10.79 -1.75
C LYS A 128 -19.06 11.34 -0.48
N THR A 129 -19.85 11.58 0.56
CA THR A 129 -19.42 12.06 1.88
C THR A 129 -18.42 11.12 2.57
N THR A 130 -18.47 9.81 2.31
CA THR A 130 -17.51 8.84 2.89
C THR A 130 -16.08 9.06 2.37
N CYS A 131 -15.93 9.23 1.05
CA CYS A 131 -14.62 9.49 0.43
C CYS A 131 -14.08 10.87 0.85
N GLU A 132 -14.96 11.87 0.99
CA GLU A 132 -14.58 13.21 1.47
C GLU A 132 -14.05 13.18 2.91
N VAL A 133 -14.73 12.45 3.81
CA VAL A 133 -14.26 12.29 5.19
C VAL A 133 -12.94 11.55 5.25
N LEU A 134 -12.78 10.47 4.48
CA LEU A 134 -11.51 9.75 4.37
C LEU A 134 -10.39 10.67 3.89
N GLY A 135 -10.64 11.44 2.82
CA GLY A 135 -9.69 12.41 2.29
C GLY A 135 -9.32 13.48 3.31
N LYS A 136 -10.30 14.03 4.05
CA LYS A 136 -10.07 15.00 5.14
C LYS A 136 -9.20 14.41 6.25
N MET A 137 -9.46 13.18 6.66
CA MET A 137 -8.66 12.50 7.70
C MET A 137 -7.21 12.31 7.28
N ILE A 138 -6.98 11.81 6.06
CA ILE A 138 -5.63 11.58 5.55
C ILE A 138 -4.90 12.93 5.42
N LYS A 139 -5.56 13.95 4.85
CA LYS A 139 -5.01 15.31 4.70
C LYS A 139 -4.64 15.97 6.02
N ALA A 140 -5.31 15.64 7.12
CA ALA A 140 -4.96 16.20 8.42
C ALA A 140 -3.51 15.89 8.84
N ALA A 141 -2.96 14.75 8.39
CA ALA A 141 -1.58 14.33 8.67
C ALA A 141 -0.57 14.75 7.57
N ARG A 142 -0.96 15.59 6.60
CA ARG A 142 -0.17 15.83 5.37
C ARG A 142 1.28 16.31 5.59
N TYR A 143 1.59 16.94 6.71
CA TYR A 143 2.93 17.47 7.01
C TYR A 143 3.84 16.50 7.79
N THR A 144 3.27 15.43 8.33
CA THR A 144 3.93 14.52 9.27
C THR A 144 3.95 13.09 8.75
N LEU A 145 2.95 12.71 7.94
CA LEU A 145 2.77 11.35 7.44
C LEU A 145 3.95 10.89 6.58
N GLN A 146 4.52 9.75 6.95
CA GLN A 146 5.63 9.07 6.29
C GLN A 146 5.17 7.79 5.59
N SER A 147 4.17 7.10 6.15
CA SER A 147 3.61 5.88 5.59
C SER A 147 2.09 5.91 5.57
N LEU A 148 1.52 5.71 4.38
CA LEU A 148 0.09 5.57 4.16
C LEU A 148 -0.22 4.21 3.54
N LYS A 149 -1.08 3.44 4.20
CA LYS A 149 -1.61 2.19 3.68
C LYS A 149 -3.13 2.23 3.65
N ILE A 150 -3.69 1.94 2.49
CA ILE A 150 -5.11 1.89 2.23
C ILE A 150 -5.40 0.55 1.57
N ASP A 151 -6.17 -0.30 2.22
CA ASP A 151 -6.54 -1.62 1.70
C ASP A 151 -8.06 -1.79 1.68
N PHE A 152 -8.61 -1.79 0.47
CA PHE A 152 -10.02 -1.87 0.15
C PHE A 152 -10.30 -3.07 -0.77
N SER A 153 -9.70 -4.23 -0.47
CA SER A 153 -9.83 -5.44 -1.29
C SER A 153 -11.18 -6.18 -1.19
N GLY A 154 -12.23 -5.56 -0.63
CA GLY A 154 -13.58 -6.13 -0.54
C GLY A 154 -14.49 -5.75 -1.73
N LYS A 155 -15.58 -6.49 -1.96
CA LYS A 155 -16.64 -6.15 -2.93
C LYS A 155 -17.51 -4.99 -2.45
N THR A 156 -16.87 -3.87 -2.14
CA THR A 156 -17.53 -2.69 -1.58
C THR A 156 -17.57 -1.60 -2.64
N LYS A 157 -18.75 -1.38 -3.25
CA LYS A 157 -19.06 -0.22 -4.14
C LYS A 157 -18.82 1.16 -3.50
N ILE A 158 -18.45 1.16 -2.23
CA ILE A 158 -18.25 2.28 -1.31
C ILE A 158 -17.19 3.25 -1.82
N LEU A 159 -16.14 2.70 -2.45
CA LEU A 159 -14.89 3.43 -2.70
C LEU A 159 -14.54 3.47 -4.19
N THR A 160 -15.47 3.09 -5.07
CA THR A 160 -15.34 3.32 -6.52
C THR A 160 -15.11 4.80 -6.82
N ASN A 161 -15.67 5.69 -5.98
CA ASN A 161 -15.53 7.14 -6.05
C ASN A 161 -14.30 7.71 -5.32
N PHE A 162 -13.51 6.90 -4.61
CA PHE A 162 -12.28 7.41 -4.02
C PHE A 162 -11.31 7.72 -5.16
N ASP A 163 -10.72 8.91 -5.10
CA ASP A 163 -9.72 9.38 -6.07
C ASP A 163 -8.51 9.88 -5.29
N ILE A 164 -7.32 9.52 -5.76
CA ILE A 164 -6.08 9.98 -5.17
C ILE A 164 -5.96 11.52 -5.22
N TRP A 165 -6.59 12.16 -6.22
CA TRP A 165 -6.68 13.62 -6.31
C TRP A 165 -7.38 14.27 -5.11
N MET A 166 -8.21 13.53 -4.37
CA MET A 166 -8.82 14.05 -3.14
C MET A 166 -7.77 14.39 -2.06
N LEU A 167 -6.55 13.84 -2.20
CA LEU A 167 -5.42 14.06 -1.31
C LEU A 167 -4.51 15.21 -1.76
N VAL A 168 -4.80 15.89 -2.87
CA VAL A 168 -4.02 17.07 -3.30
C VAL A 168 -3.95 18.08 -2.15
N GLY A 169 -2.78 18.68 -1.98
CA GLY A 169 -2.58 19.77 -1.02
C GLY A 169 -3.44 20.98 -1.35
N ASP A 170 -3.57 21.90 -0.40
CA ASP A 170 -4.22 23.16 -0.66
C ASP A 170 -3.37 23.98 -1.66
N GLU A 171 -3.99 24.86 -2.44
CA GLU A 171 -3.27 25.66 -3.43
C GLU A 171 -2.13 26.45 -2.78
N GLY A 172 -0.90 26.30 -3.30
CA GLY A 172 0.30 26.92 -2.74
C GLY A 172 0.91 26.21 -1.53
N ASP A 173 0.36 25.08 -1.08
CA ASP A 173 0.89 24.29 0.04
C ASP A 173 2.11 23.44 -0.37
N ALA A 174 3.24 24.10 -0.59
CA ALA A 174 4.50 23.44 -0.93
C ALA A 174 5.03 22.51 0.19
N GLY A 175 4.44 22.54 1.38
CA GLY A 175 4.84 21.71 2.52
C GLY A 175 4.15 20.34 2.54
N ALA A 176 2.98 20.22 1.92
CA ALA A 176 2.18 19.01 1.95
C ALA A 176 2.95 17.81 1.40
N TRP A 177 2.80 16.67 2.08
CA TRP A 177 3.30 15.36 1.66
C TRP A 177 4.81 15.21 1.49
N LYS A 178 5.59 16.25 1.79
CA LYS A 178 7.06 16.23 1.68
C LYS A 178 7.72 15.11 2.47
N LYS A 179 7.09 14.60 3.54
CA LYS A 179 7.59 13.51 4.38
C LYS A 179 7.09 12.12 3.98
N LEU A 180 6.10 12.01 3.09
CA LEU A 180 5.57 10.72 2.68
C LEU A 180 6.63 9.96 1.88
N ARG A 181 6.94 8.73 2.32
CA ARG A 181 7.92 7.83 1.70
C ARG A 181 7.30 6.54 1.23
N LYS A 182 6.25 6.07 1.91
CA LYS A 182 5.60 4.79 1.61
C LYS A 182 4.12 5.01 1.32
N LEU A 183 3.70 4.62 0.12
CA LEU A 183 2.30 4.59 -0.27
C LEU A 183 1.92 3.18 -0.69
N ARG A 184 0.89 2.62 -0.06
CA ARG A 184 0.28 1.36 -0.44
C ARG A 184 -1.23 1.55 -0.61
N VAL A 185 -1.73 1.27 -1.80
CA VAL A 185 -3.15 1.33 -2.13
C VAL A 185 -3.57 0.00 -2.76
N THR A 186 -4.49 -0.70 -2.12
CA THR A 186 -5.19 -1.85 -2.67
C THR A 186 -6.66 -1.49 -2.82
N ILE A 187 -7.24 -1.65 -4.01
CA ILE A 187 -8.64 -1.32 -4.26
C ILE A 187 -9.25 -2.32 -5.24
N SER A 188 -10.50 -2.73 -5.00
CA SER A 188 -11.31 -3.43 -6.01
C SER A 188 -12.17 -2.41 -6.75
N ILE A 189 -12.11 -2.42 -8.08
CA ILE A 189 -12.79 -1.43 -8.92
C ILE A 189 -13.87 -2.08 -9.79
N ASP A 190 -14.93 -1.33 -10.06
CA ASP A 190 -15.94 -1.67 -11.06
C ASP A 190 -15.91 -0.66 -12.22
N CYS A 191 -16.86 -0.81 -13.15
CA CYS A 191 -16.94 -0.08 -14.42
C CYS A 191 -17.10 1.45 -14.31
N GLY A 192 -17.20 2.02 -13.10
CA GLY A 192 -17.32 3.46 -12.88
C GLY A 192 -16.23 4.07 -12.00
N SER A 193 -15.20 3.31 -11.64
CA SER A 193 -14.16 3.82 -10.74
C SER A 193 -13.20 4.79 -11.42
N LEU A 194 -12.79 5.84 -10.71
CA LEU A 194 -11.78 6.80 -11.20
C LEU A 194 -10.37 6.19 -11.35
N PHE A 195 -10.13 5.03 -10.72
CA PHE A 195 -8.93 4.21 -10.91
C PHE A 195 -8.92 3.40 -12.23
N HIS A 196 -9.88 3.62 -13.14
CA HIS A 196 -9.93 2.94 -14.43
C HIS A 196 -8.76 3.29 -15.36
N ASP A 197 -8.06 4.40 -15.10
CA ASP A 197 -6.83 4.79 -15.79
C ASP A 197 -5.62 4.70 -14.85
N ILE A 198 -4.84 3.63 -15.01
CA ILE A 198 -3.61 3.41 -14.26
C ILE A 198 -2.56 4.49 -14.54
N VAL A 199 -2.50 5.03 -15.76
CA VAL A 199 -1.49 6.05 -16.12
C VAL A 199 -1.81 7.35 -15.41
N GLY A 200 -3.05 7.84 -15.54
CA GLY A 200 -3.52 9.03 -14.82
C GLY A 200 -3.42 8.89 -13.29
N THR A 201 -3.69 7.68 -12.75
CA THR A 201 -3.49 7.41 -11.32
C THR A 201 -2.03 7.55 -10.91
N LEU A 202 -1.09 7.00 -11.69
CA LEU A 202 0.34 7.13 -11.42
C LEU A 202 0.83 8.57 -11.60
N GLU A 203 0.29 9.32 -12.55
CA GLU A 203 0.57 10.76 -12.73
C GLU A 203 0.15 11.54 -11.49
N ALA A 204 -1.07 11.34 -11.01
CA ALA A 204 -1.56 11.97 -9.80
C ALA A 204 -0.72 11.62 -8.57
N ILE A 205 -0.35 10.34 -8.41
CA ILE A 205 0.54 9.91 -7.33
C ILE A 205 1.90 10.62 -7.41
N ALA A 206 2.49 10.70 -8.60
CA ALA A 206 3.78 11.34 -8.78
C ALA A 206 3.74 12.85 -8.51
N ASP A 207 2.64 13.51 -8.87
CA ASP A 207 2.46 14.95 -8.69
C ASP A 207 2.16 15.30 -7.22
N ILE A 208 1.38 14.48 -6.51
CA ILE A 208 1.01 14.72 -5.10
C ILE A 208 2.12 14.25 -4.15
N PHE A 209 2.83 13.16 -4.47
CA PHE A 209 3.79 12.49 -3.57
C PHE A 209 5.19 12.35 -4.22
N PRO A 210 5.92 13.46 -4.44
CA PRO A 210 7.15 13.45 -5.23
C PRO A 210 8.32 12.69 -4.58
N ASN A 211 8.31 12.52 -3.26
CA ASN A 211 9.40 11.92 -2.48
C ASN A 211 9.15 10.44 -2.11
N LEU A 212 8.26 9.74 -2.83
CA LEU A 212 8.00 8.33 -2.55
C LEU A 212 9.24 7.46 -2.79
N GLU A 213 9.54 6.62 -1.80
CA GLU A 213 10.56 5.57 -1.84
C GLU A 213 9.97 4.19 -2.13
N THR A 214 8.73 3.96 -1.67
CA THR A 214 7.97 2.73 -1.90
C THR A 214 6.57 3.03 -2.39
N LEU A 215 6.22 2.43 -3.52
CA LEU A 215 4.88 2.48 -4.10
C LEU A 215 4.34 1.06 -4.32
N GLU A 216 3.22 0.74 -3.66
CA GLU A 216 2.43 -0.46 -3.93
C GLU A 216 1.03 -0.05 -4.40
N LEU A 217 0.67 -0.39 -5.63
CA LEU A 217 -0.66 -0.14 -6.20
C LEU A 217 -1.26 -1.43 -6.76
N MET A 218 -2.29 -1.93 -6.07
CA MET A 218 -3.01 -3.17 -6.39
C MET A 218 -4.45 -2.84 -6.76
N ILE A 219 -4.78 -2.92 -8.05
CA ILE A 219 -6.14 -2.67 -8.55
C ILE A 219 -6.76 -4.02 -8.95
N ASP A 220 -7.76 -4.48 -8.21
CA ASP A 220 -8.56 -5.67 -8.56
C ASP A 220 -9.75 -5.27 -9.44
N ALA A 221 -9.53 -5.35 -10.76
CA ALA A 221 -10.53 -5.07 -11.78
C ALA A 221 -11.05 -6.37 -12.43
N PRO A 222 -12.32 -6.42 -12.87
CA PRO A 222 -12.80 -7.49 -13.73
C PRO A 222 -11.96 -7.63 -15.01
N THR A 223 -11.74 -8.87 -15.44
CA THR A 223 -10.80 -9.25 -16.52
C THR A 223 -11.07 -8.64 -17.89
N TYR A 224 -12.24 -8.07 -18.12
CA TYR A 224 -12.63 -7.49 -19.40
C TYR A 224 -12.29 -6.00 -19.52
N TYR A 225 -11.76 -5.35 -18.49
CA TYR A 225 -11.36 -3.92 -18.54
C TYR A 225 -9.89 -3.71 -18.87
N ASP A 226 -9.59 -2.77 -19.77
CA ASP A 226 -8.22 -2.41 -20.13
C ASP A 226 -7.47 -1.69 -18.98
N THR A 227 -8.14 -1.40 -17.87
CA THR A 227 -7.57 -0.69 -16.72
C THR A 227 -6.28 -1.29 -16.17
N THR A 228 -6.20 -2.61 -16.09
CA THR A 228 -5.01 -3.29 -15.54
C THR A 228 -4.00 -3.67 -16.63
N LYS A 229 -4.26 -3.36 -17.91
CA LYS A 229 -3.37 -3.68 -19.01
C LYS A 229 -2.07 -2.91 -18.88
N TYR A 230 -0.93 -3.60 -19.00
CA TYR A 230 0.37 -2.95 -19.08
C TYR A 230 0.46 -2.05 -20.31
N THR A 231 1.00 -0.85 -20.13
CA THR A 231 1.28 0.10 -21.21
C THR A 231 2.61 0.81 -20.94
N PRO A 232 3.47 1.03 -21.96
CA PRO A 232 4.68 1.83 -21.80
C PRO A 232 4.43 3.27 -21.34
N ARG A 233 3.19 3.78 -21.44
CA ARG A 233 2.82 5.12 -20.97
C ARG A 233 3.07 5.32 -19.47
N ILE A 234 3.11 4.25 -18.66
CA ILE A 234 3.44 4.36 -17.23
C ILE A 234 4.86 4.88 -16.97
N LEU A 235 5.76 4.85 -17.95
CA LEU A 235 7.13 5.35 -17.79
C LEU A 235 7.18 6.86 -17.52
N SER A 236 6.25 7.62 -18.11
CA SER A 236 6.15 9.07 -17.92
C SER A 236 5.95 9.46 -16.45
N PRO A 237 4.89 9.01 -15.76
CA PRO A 237 4.71 9.33 -14.35
C PRO A 237 5.82 8.75 -13.45
N LEU A 238 6.28 7.52 -13.71
CA LEU A 238 7.35 6.92 -12.92
C LEU A 238 8.68 7.69 -13.04
N SER A 239 8.92 8.36 -14.17
CA SER A 239 10.11 9.19 -14.35
C SER A 239 10.17 10.40 -13.40
N LYS A 240 9.03 10.87 -12.91
CA LYS A 240 8.93 11.98 -11.96
C LYS A 240 9.34 11.56 -10.54
N LEU A 241 9.23 10.27 -10.21
CA LEU A 241 9.50 9.73 -8.87
C LEU A 241 11.00 9.44 -8.66
N LYS A 242 11.76 10.49 -8.36
CA LYS A 242 13.24 10.45 -8.25
C LYS A 242 13.78 9.79 -6.98
N SER A 243 12.92 9.44 -6.01
CA SER A 243 13.32 8.71 -4.80
C SER A 243 12.84 7.27 -4.78
N LEU A 244 12.13 6.81 -5.83
CA LEU A 244 11.43 5.53 -5.80
C LEU A 244 12.40 4.37 -6.01
N HIS A 245 12.53 3.55 -4.96
CA HIS A 245 13.42 2.39 -4.94
C HIS A 245 12.65 1.07 -4.96
N CYS A 246 11.40 1.05 -4.47
CA CYS A 246 10.56 -0.13 -4.44
C CYS A 246 9.22 0.12 -5.14
N LEU A 247 8.92 -0.67 -6.17
CA LEU A 247 7.67 -0.59 -6.95
C LEU A 247 6.99 -1.94 -6.95
N LYS A 248 5.70 -1.96 -6.62
CA LYS A 248 4.88 -3.16 -6.61
C LYS A 248 3.53 -2.90 -7.25
N LEU A 249 3.28 -3.50 -8.41
CA LEU A 249 2.08 -3.26 -9.22
C LEU A 249 1.40 -4.58 -9.60
N ALA A 250 0.07 -4.55 -9.72
CA ALA A 250 -0.71 -5.61 -10.34
C ALA A 250 -1.14 -5.17 -11.75
N LEU A 251 -0.50 -5.72 -12.78
CA LEU A 251 -0.82 -5.44 -14.18
C LEU A 251 -0.92 -6.74 -14.99
N ASP A 252 -1.76 -6.70 -16.01
CA ASP A 252 -1.90 -7.72 -17.03
C ASP A 252 -0.97 -7.39 -18.21
N PHE A 253 0.07 -8.20 -18.36
CA PHE A 253 1.05 -8.07 -19.44
C PHE A 253 0.67 -8.85 -20.69
N GLU A 254 -0.33 -9.74 -20.59
CA GLU A 254 -0.62 -10.73 -21.63
C GLU A 254 -1.87 -10.37 -22.42
N ARG A 255 -2.71 -9.50 -21.88
CA ARG A 255 -3.87 -8.96 -22.58
C ARG A 255 -3.48 -8.24 -23.87
N GLY A 256 -4.05 -8.70 -24.97
CA GLY A 256 -3.77 -8.17 -26.31
C GLY A 256 -2.47 -8.71 -26.91
N THR A 257 -1.87 -9.74 -26.31
CA THR A 257 -0.81 -10.51 -26.97
C THR A 257 -1.42 -11.55 -27.90
N ASN A 258 -0.76 -11.81 -29.03
CA ASN A 258 -1.18 -12.82 -30.00
C ASN A 258 -0.77 -14.23 -29.58
N ASP A 259 -0.64 -14.50 -28.28
CA ASP A 259 -0.29 -15.82 -27.79
C ASP A 259 -1.44 -16.79 -28.10
N GLU A 260 -1.13 -17.86 -28.82
CA GLU A 260 -2.07 -18.96 -29.05
C GLU A 260 -2.56 -19.46 -27.69
N HIS A 261 -3.88 -19.40 -27.47
CA HIS A 261 -4.54 -19.87 -26.25
C HIS A 261 -4.56 -21.41 -26.22
N ASN A 262 -3.38 -22.02 -26.23
CA ASN A 262 -3.27 -23.45 -26.10
C ASN A 262 -3.49 -23.81 -24.63
N ARG A 263 -4.43 -24.72 -24.36
CA ARG A 263 -4.84 -25.10 -22.99
C ARG A 263 -3.71 -25.73 -22.16
N ASN A 264 -2.62 -26.12 -22.81
CA ASN A 264 -1.42 -26.60 -22.16
C ASN A 264 -0.51 -25.41 -21.86
N ILE A 265 -0.46 -25.06 -20.58
CA ILE A 265 0.48 -24.08 -20.07
C ILE A 265 1.89 -24.67 -20.26
N ASP A 266 2.60 -24.22 -21.29
CA ASP A 266 3.91 -24.76 -21.66
C ASP A 266 5.06 -23.87 -21.18
N LEU A 267 6.28 -24.41 -21.17
CA LEU A 267 7.49 -23.69 -20.79
C LEU A 267 7.70 -22.42 -21.64
N LYS A 268 7.27 -22.44 -22.90
CA LYS A 268 7.39 -21.32 -23.81
C LYS A 268 6.52 -20.13 -23.38
N LEU A 269 5.27 -20.36 -22.97
CA LEU A 269 4.39 -19.33 -22.44
C LEU A 269 4.99 -18.69 -21.18
N TYR A 270 5.60 -19.48 -20.29
CA TYR A 270 6.27 -18.95 -19.10
C TYR A 270 7.43 -18.04 -19.44
N ASN A 271 8.31 -18.47 -20.34
CA ASN A 271 9.44 -17.65 -20.79
C ASN A 271 8.94 -16.35 -21.40
N ARG A 272 7.90 -16.37 -22.25
CA ARG A 272 7.29 -15.16 -22.81
C ARG A 272 6.78 -14.20 -21.72
N CYS A 273 6.02 -14.71 -20.74
CA CYS A 273 5.52 -13.94 -19.61
C CYS A 273 6.66 -13.31 -18.77
N LEU A 274 7.73 -14.07 -18.52
CA LEU A 274 8.89 -13.59 -17.77
C LEU A 274 9.62 -12.48 -18.54
N HIS A 275 9.87 -12.69 -19.84
CA HIS A 275 10.55 -11.70 -20.69
C HIS A 275 9.76 -10.39 -20.82
N ARG A 276 8.43 -10.43 -20.88
CA ARG A 276 7.60 -9.20 -20.90
C ARG A 276 7.77 -8.38 -19.62
N ARG A 277 7.72 -9.04 -18.45
CA ARG A 277 7.94 -8.38 -17.15
C ARG A 277 9.37 -7.86 -17.02
N TYR A 278 10.35 -8.65 -17.46
CA TYR A 278 11.75 -8.24 -17.50
C TYR A 278 11.93 -6.98 -18.35
N ALA A 279 11.43 -6.98 -19.58
CA ALA A 279 11.52 -5.83 -20.48
C ALA A 279 10.85 -4.58 -19.89
N ALA A 280 9.70 -4.74 -19.25
CA ALA A 280 9.03 -3.65 -18.55
C ALA A 280 9.84 -3.12 -17.36
N THR A 281 10.40 -4.02 -16.52
CA THR A 281 11.28 -3.60 -15.41
C THR A 281 12.52 -2.89 -15.93
N GLN A 282 13.15 -3.38 -17.00
CA GLN A 282 14.31 -2.73 -17.62
C GLN A 282 13.97 -1.33 -18.13
N ALA A 283 12.81 -1.16 -18.79
CA ALA A 283 12.35 0.15 -19.24
C ALA A 283 12.11 1.12 -18.06
N ILE A 284 11.55 0.64 -16.94
CA ILE A 284 11.31 1.46 -15.75
C ILE A 284 12.63 1.87 -15.08
N VAL A 285 13.59 0.96 -14.98
CA VAL A 285 14.92 1.22 -14.41
C VAL A 285 15.66 2.34 -15.15
N ASN A 286 15.41 2.50 -16.45
CA ASN A 286 16.00 3.56 -17.24
C ASN A 286 15.43 4.96 -16.92
N VAL A 287 14.24 5.03 -16.31
CA VAL A 287 13.56 6.31 -16.00
C VAL A 287 13.45 6.60 -14.50
N CYS A 288 13.65 5.59 -13.64
CA CYS A 288 13.39 5.64 -12.20
C CYS A 288 14.49 4.88 -11.42
N PRO A 289 14.97 5.37 -10.25
CA PRO A 289 16.06 4.76 -9.46
C PRO A 289 15.66 3.49 -8.71
N LEU A 290 14.88 2.63 -9.37
CA LEU A 290 14.28 1.43 -8.81
C LEU A 290 15.32 0.38 -8.46
N THR A 291 15.35 -0.12 -7.22
CA THR A 291 16.21 -1.24 -6.81
C THR A 291 15.44 -2.56 -6.73
N ARG A 292 14.11 -2.49 -6.52
CA ARG A 292 13.24 -3.67 -6.37
C ARG A 292 11.91 -3.45 -7.09
N CYS A 293 11.51 -4.42 -7.92
CA CYS A 293 10.25 -4.41 -8.64
C CYS A 293 9.46 -5.69 -8.40
N TYR A 294 8.15 -5.57 -8.18
CA TYR A 294 7.26 -6.69 -7.93
C TYR A 294 6.03 -6.61 -8.84
N TRP A 295 5.80 -7.65 -9.63
CA TRP A 295 4.64 -7.75 -10.50
C TRP A 295 3.70 -8.83 -10.01
N LYS A 296 2.45 -8.47 -9.71
CA LYS A 296 1.38 -9.46 -9.53
C LYS A 296 0.71 -9.70 -10.87
N ASN A 297 0.56 -10.95 -11.24
CA ASN A 297 -0.17 -11.31 -12.45
C ASN A 297 -1.68 -11.29 -12.17
N HIS A 298 -2.45 -10.53 -12.95
CA HIS A 298 -3.89 -10.34 -12.73
C HIS A 298 -4.75 -11.14 -13.72
N PHE A 299 -4.59 -12.46 -13.77
CA PHE A 299 -5.50 -13.34 -14.53
C PHE A 299 -6.69 -13.76 -13.67
N ARG A 300 -7.92 -13.51 -14.13
CA ARG A 300 -9.15 -14.03 -13.50
C ARG A 300 -9.75 -15.23 -14.23
N ASP A 301 -9.30 -15.53 -15.45
CA ASP A 301 -9.74 -16.72 -16.18
C ASP A 301 -9.13 -17.97 -15.56
N GLY A 302 -10.01 -18.91 -15.19
CA GLY A 302 -9.75 -20.01 -14.26
C GLY A 302 -8.60 -20.98 -14.61
N ILE A 303 -8.04 -20.88 -15.81
CA ILE A 303 -7.00 -21.77 -16.34
C ILE A 303 -5.61 -21.44 -15.76
N LEU A 304 -5.36 -20.19 -15.34
CA LEU A 304 -4.05 -19.73 -14.84
C LEU A 304 -4.09 -19.26 -13.37
N LYS A 305 -5.10 -19.69 -12.58
CA LYS A 305 -5.25 -19.31 -11.16
C LYS A 305 -4.01 -19.58 -10.31
N GLU A 306 -3.21 -20.58 -10.67
CA GLU A 306 -1.94 -20.92 -9.98
C GLU A 306 -0.84 -19.87 -10.19
N ASN A 307 -1.00 -18.97 -11.16
CA ASN A 307 -0.03 -17.94 -11.52
C ASN A 307 -0.29 -16.57 -10.85
N ASN A 308 -1.15 -16.51 -9.84
CA ASN A 308 -1.46 -15.28 -9.08
C ASN A 308 -0.38 -14.95 -8.00
N LYS A 309 0.90 -15.24 -8.30
CA LYS A 309 2.03 -14.95 -7.41
C LYS A 309 2.73 -13.65 -7.84
N PHE A 310 3.54 -13.11 -6.94
CA PHE A 310 4.40 -11.97 -7.24
C PHE A 310 5.69 -12.43 -7.93
N TYR A 311 6.01 -11.80 -9.05
CA TYR A 311 7.31 -11.92 -9.71
C TYR A 311 8.22 -10.83 -9.16
N ARG A 312 9.42 -11.22 -8.67
CA ARG A 312 10.37 -10.30 -8.05
C ARG A 312 11.59 -10.07 -8.94
N PHE A 313 11.90 -8.80 -9.15
CA PHE A 313 13.09 -8.33 -9.85
C PHE A 313 13.90 -7.43 -8.92
N VAL A 314 15.22 -7.56 -8.97
CA VAL A 314 16.20 -6.75 -8.25
C VAL A 314 17.07 -6.05 -9.29
N VAL A 315 17.47 -4.81 -9.02
CA VAL A 315 18.23 -3.99 -9.96
C VAL A 315 19.55 -3.65 -9.31
N GLY A 316 20.65 -4.04 -9.95
CA GLY A 316 22.00 -3.72 -9.53
C GLY A 316 22.69 -2.77 -10.51
N ASN A 317 23.78 -2.15 -10.08
CA ASN A 317 24.71 -1.51 -11.00
C ASN A 317 25.64 -2.59 -11.57
N GLU A 318 26.02 -2.50 -12.84
CA GLU A 318 27.15 -3.27 -13.38
C GLU A 318 28.45 -2.83 -12.69
N SER A 319 28.73 -3.36 -11.50
CA SER A 319 30.05 -3.29 -10.88
C SER A 319 30.64 -4.69 -10.85
N GLY A 320 31.37 -5.02 -11.93
CA GLY A 320 32.61 -5.79 -11.90
C GLY A 320 32.56 -7.31 -11.66
N ALA A 321 32.52 -8.08 -12.76
CA ALA A 321 33.29 -9.32 -12.86
C ALA A 321 34.77 -9.04 -13.22
N GLY A 322 35.32 -7.91 -12.75
CA GLY A 322 36.67 -7.44 -13.04
C GLY A 322 37.47 -7.32 -11.75
N LYS A 323 38.69 -7.83 -11.76
CA LYS A 323 39.64 -7.82 -10.64
C LYS A 323 39.76 -6.43 -10.00
N PRO A 324 40.03 -6.35 -8.69
CA PRO A 324 40.35 -5.10 -8.03
C PRO A 324 41.74 -4.69 -8.52
N ASP A 325 41.80 -3.64 -9.33
CA ASP A 325 42.92 -2.71 -9.52
C ASP A 325 42.73 -2.06 -10.89
N ASP A 326 41.93 -1.00 -10.92
CA ASP A 326 42.10 0.17 -11.79
C ASP A 326 40.96 1.16 -11.47
N PHE A 327 41.26 2.06 -10.53
CA PHE A 327 40.46 3.25 -10.29
C PHE A 327 40.61 4.16 -11.50
N ASP A 328 39.56 4.29 -12.32
CA ASP A 328 39.47 5.41 -13.25
C ASP A 328 38.11 6.10 -13.21
N SER A 329 38.19 7.41 -13.06
CA SER A 329 37.12 8.33 -12.72
C SER A 329 36.29 8.70 -13.94
N SER A 330 35.19 7.99 -14.19
CA SER A 330 34.09 8.54 -15.00
C SER A 330 32.74 7.92 -14.63
N GLN A 331 31.99 8.61 -13.75
CA GLN A 331 30.57 8.36 -13.51
C GLN A 331 29.75 8.74 -14.75
N LYS A 332 29.78 7.91 -15.80
CA LYS A 332 28.62 7.75 -16.69
C LYS A 332 27.62 6.87 -15.95
N ALA A 333 26.32 7.09 -16.15
CA ALA A 333 25.26 6.25 -15.61
C ALA A 333 25.59 4.78 -15.91
N GLY A 334 26.12 4.07 -14.92
CA GLY A 334 26.54 2.68 -15.07
C GLY A 334 25.32 1.87 -15.52
N ASN A 335 25.51 1.00 -16.50
CA ASN A 335 24.47 0.10 -16.99
C ASN A 335 23.78 -0.57 -15.79
N ARG A 336 22.50 -0.25 -15.60
CA ARG A 336 21.70 -0.82 -14.52
C ARG A 336 21.10 -2.12 -15.03
N VAL A 337 21.52 -3.23 -14.44
CA VAL A 337 21.09 -4.57 -14.86
C VAL A 337 19.96 -5.05 -13.96
N VAL A 338 18.89 -5.51 -14.61
CA VAL A 338 17.78 -6.18 -13.95
C VAL A 338 18.12 -7.65 -13.77
N LYS A 339 17.97 -8.15 -12.55
CA LYS A 339 18.12 -9.56 -12.18
C LYS A 339 16.78 -10.07 -11.67
N THR A 340 16.42 -11.30 -12.03
CA THR A 340 15.27 -11.99 -11.43
C THR A 340 15.71 -12.67 -10.15
N LYS A 341 14.89 -12.61 -9.08
CA LYS A 341 15.14 -13.44 -7.88
C LYS A 341 14.43 -14.78 -8.05
N MET A 342 15.12 -15.85 -7.67
CA MET A 342 14.77 -17.27 -7.87
C MET A 342 13.41 -17.73 -7.30
N LEU A 343 12.68 -16.87 -6.56
CA LEU A 343 11.30 -17.13 -6.13
C LEU A 343 10.31 -16.79 -7.24
N TRP A 344 10.38 -17.52 -8.36
CA TRP A 344 9.36 -17.50 -9.40
C TRP A 344 8.36 -18.64 -9.16
N TRP A 345 7.12 -18.45 -9.57
CA TRP A 345 6.00 -19.31 -9.16
C TRP A 345 6.08 -20.78 -9.65
N MET A 346 6.92 -21.04 -10.66
CA MET A 346 7.25 -22.34 -11.23
C MET A 346 8.53 -22.96 -10.64
N GLU A 347 9.19 -22.33 -9.65
CA GLU A 347 10.43 -22.83 -9.05
C GLU A 347 10.28 -24.27 -8.54
N GLN A 348 9.18 -24.55 -7.83
CA GLN A 348 8.87 -25.91 -7.36
C GLN A 348 8.65 -26.87 -8.52
N ARG A 349 7.98 -26.44 -9.60
CA ARG A 349 7.67 -27.29 -10.75
C ARG A 349 8.90 -27.60 -11.59
N ARG A 350 9.77 -26.61 -11.83
CA ARG A 350 11.04 -26.79 -12.57
C ARG A 350 12.05 -27.62 -11.80
N LYS A 351 12.20 -27.41 -10.48
CA LYS A 351 13.06 -28.24 -9.63
C LYS A 351 12.62 -29.71 -9.64
N CYS A 352 11.32 -29.96 -9.66
CA CYS A 352 10.77 -31.32 -9.65
C CYS A 352 10.70 -32.00 -11.04
N GLU A 353 10.41 -31.25 -12.11
CA GLU A 353 10.12 -31.83 -13.44
C GLU A 353 11.29 -31.77 -14.43
N LEU A 354 12.21 -30.80 -14.30
CA LEU A 354 13.13 -30.46 -15.40
C LEU A 354 14.62 -30.59 -15.03
N GLY A 355 15.02 -30.57 -13.75
CA GLY A 355 16.42 -30.75 -13.34
C GLY A 355 17.41 -29.67 -13.83
N ASP A 356 16.99 -28.75 -14.68
CA ASP A 356 17.82 -27.74 -15.32
C ASP A 356 17.83 -26.40 -14.55
N ASP A 357 19.02 -25.79 -14.48
CA ASP A 357 19.24 -24.42 -14.00
C ASP A 357 18.31 -23.43 -14.71
N LEU A 358 17.90 -22.37 -14.00
CA LEU A 358 17.21 -21.20 -14.58
C LEU A 358 17.97 -20.70 -15.81
N PRO A 359 17.32 -20.17 -16.88
CA PRO A 359 18.04 -19.61 -18.01
C PRO A 359 19.05 -18.58 -17.50
N CYS A 360 20.33 -18.87 -17.72
CA CYS A 360 21.47 -18.26 -17.05
C CYS A 360 21.57 -16.73 -17.28
N GLU A 361 20.82 -16.19 -18.24
CA GLU A 361 20.85 -14.77 -18.60
C GLU A 361 20.04 -13.85 -17.67
N VAL A 362 19.28 -14.37 -16.70
CA VAL A 362 18.44 -13.53 -15.83
C VAL A 362 18.72 -13.71 -14.34
N VAL A 363 19.69 -14.54 -13.99
CA VAL A 363 20.04 -14.90 -12.61
C VAL A 363 21.37 -14.24 -12.26
N GLY A 364 21.34 -13.26 -11.37
CA GLY A 364 22.56 -12.91 -10.64
C GLY A 364 22.85 -14.02 -9.65
N SER A 365 24.12 -14.43 -9.55
CA SER A 365 24.61 -15.42 -8.60
C SER A 365 24.10 -15.17 -7.17
N ASP A 366 23.77 -16.27 -6.49
CA ASP A 366 23.11 -16.37 -5.18
C ASP A 366 23.97 -15.96 -3.97
N GLU A 367 24.93 -15.05 -4.15
CA GLU A 367 25.79 -14.63 -3.04
C GLU A 367 25.48 -13.17 -2.65
N GLU A 368 25.12 -13.01 -1.37
CA GLU A 368 24.83 -11.78 -0.62
C GLU A 368 23.37 -11.28 -0.60
N GLU A 369 22.57 -11.84 0.31
CA GLU A 369 22.00 -11.04 1.42
C GLU A 369 21.40 -12.01 2.46
N TYR A 370 22.26 -12.54 3.32
CA TYR A 370 21.89 -12.82 4.71
C TYR A 370 21.88 -11.47 5.45
N MET A 371 20.83 -11.23 6.25
CA MET A 371 20.67 -10.11 7.20
C MET A 371 20.25 -8.74 6.65
N THR A 372 19.02 -8.63 6.14
CA THR A 372 18.11 -7.57 6.61
C THR A 372 16.73 -8.17 6.86
N SER A 373 16.41 -8.36 8.13
CA SER A 373 15.11 -8.82 8.60
C SER A 373 14.06 -7.73 8.37
N ASP A 374 13.46 -7.70 7.19
CA ASP A 374 12.17 -7.03 6.99
C ASP A 374 11.06 -8.03 7.34
N SER A 375 10.90 -8.28 8.64
CA SER A 375 9.63 -8.72 9.19
C SER A 375 8.86 -7.47 9.58
N ASP A 376 7.77 -7.18 8.89
CA ASP A 376 6.67 -6.39 9.43
C ASP A 376 5.36 -6.86 8.78
N GLU A 377 4.59 -7.57 9.59
CA GLU A 377 3.18 -7.92 9.38
C GLU A 377 2.28 -6.69 9.17
#